data_AF-A0A9E4E0Z6-F1
#
_entry.id   AF-A0A9E4E0Z6-F1
#
_cell.length_a   1.000
_cell.length_b   1.000
_cell.length_c   1.000
_cell.angle_alpha   90.00
_cell.angle_beta   90.00
_cell.angle_gamma   90.00
#
_symmetry.space_group_name_H-M   'P 1'
#
loop_
_entity.id
_entity.type
_entity.pdbx_description
1 polymer ?
#
loop_
_entity_poly.entity_id
_entity_poly.type
_entity_poly.pdbx_seq_one_letter_code
_entity_poly.pdbx_strand_id
1 'polypeptide(L)'
;MENLTKEFERRVTAFLRRTGLSASEFGERAVGDRKFVGDVRRGRSPRLATVDRVLAFMAAYEHAPRPDGSRDSKTGPARRRARRPPTPPGKGRKR
;
A
#
# COMPACT_ATOMS: atom_id res chain seq x y z
N MET A 1 -15.81 -12.03 -14.03
CA MET A 1 -14.47 -11.82 -14.67
C MET A 1 -13.52 -11.21 -13.62
N GLU A 2 -13.06 -12.02 -12.67
CA GLU A 2 -12.29 -11.56 -11.49
C GLU A 2 -10.83 -12.05 -11.50
N ASN A 3 -10.39 -12.67 -12.59
CA ASN A 3 -9.11 -13.38 -12.66
C ASN A 3 -7.90 -12.46 -12.88
N LEU A 4 -8.08 -11.36 -13.62
CA LEU A 4 -6.98 -10.43 -13.93
C LEU A 4 -6.45 -9.71 -12.68
N THR A 5 -7.34 -9.27 -11.78
CA THR A 5 -6.95 -8.59 -10.54
C THR A 5 -6.24 -9.55 -9.59
N LYS A 6 -6.73 -10.79 -9.46
CA LYS A 6 -6.10 -11.83 -8.63
C LYS A 6 -4.72 -12.22 -9.16
N GLU A 7 -4.55 -12.33 -10.47
CA GLU A 7 -3.25 -12.63 -11.04
C GLU A 7 -2.24 -11.51 -10.79
N PHE A 8 -2.69 -10.26 -10.91
CA PHE A 8 -1.89 -9.08 -10.59
C PHE A 8 -1.48 -9.05 -9.11
N GLU A 9 -2.42 -9.32 -8.18
CA GLU A 9 -2.12 -9.49 -6.75
C GLU A 9 -1.04 -10.53 -6.48
N ARG A 10 -1.13 -11.69 -7.12
CA ARG A 10 -0.16 -12.78 -6.93
C ARG A 10 1.24 -12.37 -7.41
N ARG A 11 1.33 -11.70 -8.56
CA ARG A 11 2.60 -11.17 -9.08
C ARG A 11 3.21 -10.15 -8.12
N VAL A 12 2.42 -9.19 -7.65
CA VAL A 12 2.87 -8.18 -6.67
C VAL A 12 3.34 -8.86 -5.38
N THR A 13 2.57 -9.80 -4.84
CA THR A 13 2.92 -10.52 -3.61
C THR A 13 4.21 -11.33 -3.76
N ALA A 14 4.39 -12.02 -4.87
CA ALA A 14 5.62 -12.76 -5.15
C ALA A 14 6.85 -11.83 -5.23
N PHE A 15 6.70 -10.67 -5.88
CA PHE A 15 7.74 -9.66 -5.95
C PHE A 15 8.11 -9.10 -4.57
N LEU A 16 7.13 -8.76 -3.73
CA LEU A 16 7.38 -8.28 -2.36
C LEU A 16 8.11 -9.34 -1.52
N ARG A 17 7.74 -10.63 -1.65
CA ARG A 17 8.43 -11.72 -0.95
C ARG A 17 9.87 -11.92 -1.43
N ARG A 18 10.13 -11.71 -2.73
CA ARG A 18 11.46 -11.86 -3.33
C ARG A 18 12.39 -10.69 -2.99
N THR A 19 11.83 -9.48 -2.89
CA THR A 19 12.59 -8.25 -2.62
C THR A 19 12.65 -7.88 -1.13
N GLY A 20 11.76 -8.45 -0.30
CA GLY A 20 11.61 -8.06 1.10
C GLY A 20 10.93 -6.70 1.30
N LEU A 21 10.44 -6.06 0.23
CA LEU A 21 9.77 -4.76 0.30
C LEU A 21 8.41 -4.87 1.01
N SER A 22 8.10 -3.86 1.82
CA SER A 22 6.77 -3.74 2.43
C SER A 22 5.73 -3.24 1.42
N ALA A 23 4.48 -3.67 1.58
CA ALA A 23 3.37 -3.27 0.71
C ALA A 23 3.14 -1.74 0.65
N SER A 24 3.33 -1.04 1.77
CA SER A 24 3.22 0.43 1.85
C SER A 24 4.34 1.14 1.09
N GLU A 25 5.58 0.70 1.29
CA GLU A 25 6.78 1.23 0.63
C GLU A 25 6.71 1.01 -0.88
N PHE A 26 6.30 -0.19 -1.28
CA PHE A 26 6.07 -0.50 -2.69
C PHE A 26 5.01 0.40 -3.32
N GLY A 27 3.88 0.61 -2.64
CA GLY A 27 2.82 1.49 -3.13
C GLY A 27 3.28 2.94 -3.27
N GLU A 28 4.04 3.45 -2.30
CA GLU A 28 4.63 4.80 -2.38
C GLU A 28 5.65 4.93 -3.50
N ARG A 29 6.57 3.97 -3.66
CA ARG A 29 7.65 4.06 -4.65
C ARG A 29 7.19 3.78 -6.08
N ALA A 30 6.24 2.85 -6.27
CA ALA A 30 5.76 2.48 -7.59
C ALA A 30 4.69 3.45 -8.13
N VAL A 31 3.75 3.87 -7.28
CA VAL A 31 2.56 4.63 -7.72
C VAL A 31 2.28 5.89 -6.92
N GLY A 32 3.01 6.15 -5.83
CA GLY A 32 2.79 7.29 -4.94
C GLY A 32 1.66 7.08 -3.93
N ASP A 33 1.15 5.85 -3.75
CA ASP A 33 0.02 5.57 -2.86
C ASP A 33 0.27 4.34 -1.99
N ARG A 34 0.42 4.56 -0.68
CA ARG A 34 0.68 3.50 0.31
C ARG A 34 -0.48 2.50 0.49
N LYS A 35 -1.71 2.87 0.11
CA LYS A 35 -2.90 1.99 0.24
C LYS A 35 -3.08 1.11 -0.98
N PHE A 36 -2.40 1.40 -2.08
CA PHE A 36 -2.53 0.71 -3.35
C PHE A 36 -2.57 -0.82 -3.22
N VAL A 37 -1.56 -1.43 -2.57
CA VAL A 37 -1.50 -2.89 -2.42
C VAL A 37 -2.66 -3.43 -1.59
N GLY A 38 -3.09 -2.70 -0.55
CA GLY A 38 -4.24 -3.09 0.27
C GLY A 38 -5.57 -2.99 -0.48
N ASP A 39 -5.71 -2.01 -1.36
CA ASP A 39 -6.87 -1.85 -2.23
C ASP A 39 -6.92 -2.93 -3.31
N VAL A 40 -5.79 -3.21 -3.96
CA VAL A 40 -5.63 -4.31 -4.92
C VAL A 40 -5.97 -5.65 -4.23
N ARG A 41 -5.57 -5.82 -2.96
CA ARG A 41 -5.93 -6.98 -2.13
C ARG A 41 -7.39 -7.10 -1.72
N ARG A 42 -8.13 -6.01 -1.85
CA ARG A 42 -9.59 -5.97 -1.62
C ARG A 42 -10.38 -6.12 -2.93
N GLY A 43 -9.70 -6.43 -4.04
CA GLY A 43 -10.31 -6.59 -5.35
C GLY A 43 -10.54 -5.28 -6.11
N ARG A 44 -9.90 -4.18 -5.70
CA ARG A 44 -9.96 -2.93 -6.48
C ARG A 44 -9.20 -3.13 -7.79
N SER A 45 -9.89 -2.91 -8.92
CA SER A 45 -9.26 -2.93 -10.24
C SER A 45 -8.38 -1.69 -10.42
N PRO A 46 -7.04 -1.83 -10.48
CA PRO A 46 -6.17 -0.70 -10.79
C PRO A 46 -6.41 -0.22 -12.22
N ARG A 47 -6.22 1.07 -12.45
CA ARG A 47 -6.25 1.63 -13.82
C ARG A 47 -5.05 1.10 -14.62
N LEU A 48 -5.19 1.00 -15.94
CA LEU A 48 -4.10 0.59 -16.84
C LEU A 48 -2.81 1.41 -16.61
N ALA A 49 -2.94 2.73 -16.45
CA ALA A 49 -1.80 3.61 -16.13
C ALA A 49 -1.08 3.24 -14.82
N THR A 50 -1.81 2.71 -13.84
CA THR A 50 -1.24 2.26 -12.57
C THR A 50 -0.51 0.93 -12.73
N VAL A 51 -1.08 0.02 -13.53
CA VAL A 51 -0.44 -1.26 -13.86
C VAL A 51 0.88 -1.01 -14.59
N ASP A 52 0.90 -0.09 -15.56
CA ASP A 52 2.10 0.28 -16.32
C ASP A 52 3.23 0.79 -15.40
N ARG A 53 2.93 1.73 -14.49
CA ARG A 53 3.91 2.22 -13.50
C ARG A 53 4.45 1.12 -12.61
N VAL A 54 3.59 0.20 -12.17
CA VAL A 54 4.00 -0.94 -11.35
C VAL A 54 4.94 -1.87 -12.12
N LEU A 55 4.62 -2.18 -13.38
CA LEU A 55 5.47 -3.01 -14.23
C LEU A 55 6.83 -2.34 -14.50
N ALA A 56 6.83 -1.03 -14.81
CA ALA A 56 8.05 -0.26 -14.99
C ALA A 56 8.91 -0.25 -13.72
N PHE A 57 8.30 -0.10 -12.54
CA PHE A 57 9.01 -0.17 -11.27
C PHE A 57 9.62 -1.55 -11.02
N MET A 58 8.88 -2.63 -11.27
CA MET A 58 9.40 -4.00 -11.14
C MET A 58 10.59 -4.26 -12.06
N ALA A 59 10.50 -3.83 -13.33
CA ALA A 59 11.59 -3.96 -14.30
C ALA A 59 12.84 -3.17 -13.87
N ALA A 60 12.66 -1.93 -13.41
CA ALA A 60 13.75 -1.10 -12.90
C ALA A 60 14.42 -1.71 -11.65
N TYR A 61 13.63 -2.32 -10.76
CA TYR A 61 14.15 -2.96 -9.55
C TYR A 61 14.89 -4.27 -9.82
N GLU A 62 14.45 -5.04 -10.84
CA GLU A 62 15.15 -6.26 -11.26
C GLU A 62 16.49 -5.95 -11.94
N HIS A 63 16.57 -4.81 -12.62
CA HIS A 63 17.79 -4.33 -13.28
C HIS A 63 18.76 -3.59 -12.34
N ALA A 64 18.30 -3.18 -11.15
CA ALA A 64 19.15 -2.60 -10.13
C ALA A 64 20.00 -3.71 -9.46
N PRO A 65 21.33 -3.54 -9.31
CA PRO A 65 22.15 -4.50 -8.58
C PRO A 65 21.59 -4.63 -7.17
N ARG A 66 21.41 -5.87 -6.73
CA ARG A 66 20.62 -6.22 -5.54
C ARG A 66 21.05 -5.37 -4.34
N PRO A 67 20.12 -4.65 -3.69
CA PRO A 67 20.41 -4.14 -2.36
C PRO A 67 20.54 -5.35 -1.45
N ASP A 68 21.79 -5.68 -1.12
CA ASP A 68 22.17 -6.68 -0.14
C ASP A 68 21.45 -6.41 1.19
N GLY A 69 20.40 -7.18 1.43
CA GLY A 69 20.12 -7.86 2.70
C GLY A 69 19.83 -7.06 3.97
N SER A 70 19.90 -5.73 4.00
CA SER A 70 20.00 -5.04 5.29
C SER A 70 19.04 -3.86 5.46
N ARG A 71 18.04 -4.07 6.32
CA ARG A 71 17.42 -3.05 7.21
C ARG A 71 16.63 -1.94 6.54
N ASP A 72 15.33 -2.16 6.32
CA ASP A 72 14.39 -1.09 6.66
C ASP A 72 13.15 -1.67 7.36
N SER A 73 13.35 -1.97 8.63
CA SER A 73 12.31 -2.26 9.60
C SER A 73 11.57 -0.96 9.96
N LYS A 74 10.93 -0.28 8.99
CA LYS A 74 9.97 0.80 9.27
C LYS A 74 8.61 0.52 8.67
N THR A 75 7.95 -0.52 9.17
CA THR A 75 6.48 -0.45 9.31
C THR A 75 6.11 -0.98 10.69
N GLY A 76 6.45 -0.19 11.70
CA GLY A 76 5.74 -0.20 12.98
C GLY A 76 4.27 0.17 12.78
N PRO A 77 3.38 -0.18 13.73
CA PRO A 77 1.94 -0.26 13.51
C PRO A 77 1.32 1.14 13.41
N ALA A 78 0.93 1.57 12.19
CA ALA A 78 0.26 2.84 11.98
C ALA A 78 -1.22 2.66 11.63
N ARG A 79 -2.00 2.09 12.56
CA ARG A 79 -3.44 2.39 12.70
C ARG A 79 -3.86 2.50 14.16
N ARG A 80 -3.19 3.35 14.95
CA ARG A 80 -3.93 4.21 15.89
C ARG A 80 -4.62 5.28 15.04
N ARG A 81 -5.80 4.95 14.50
CA ARG A 81 -6.74 5.98 14.08
C ARG A 81 -7.17 6.70 15.35
N ALA A 82 -6.51 7.82 15.63
CA ALA A 82 -7.10 8.86 16.44
C ALA A 82 -8.48 9.18 15.84
N ARG A 83 -9.54 8.76 16.54
CA ARG A 83 -10.82 9.45 16.51
C ARG A 83 -10.82 10.33 17.77
N ARG A 84 -10.30 11.56 17.67
CA ARG A 84 -10.63 12.66 18.62
C ARG A 84 -11.91 13.36 18.10
N PRO A 85 -12.58 14.18 18.91
CA PRO A 85 -13.71 13.87 19.82
C PRO A 85 -15.06 14.42 19.27
N PRO A 86 -16.23 14.16 19.88
CA PRO A 86 -17.35 15.10 19.78
C PRO A 86 -17.27 16.12 20.92
N THR A 87 -16.99 17.38 20.61
CA THR A 87 -17.32 18.54 21.46
C THR A 87 -18.81 18.91 21.33
N PRO A 88 -19.39 19.64 22.30
CA PRO A 88 -20.80 19.50 22.69
C PRO A 88 -21.73 20.54 22.01
N PRO A 89 -23.06 20.34 22.03
CA PRO A 89 -24.01 21.44 22.06
C PRO A 89 -24.54 21.65 23.48
N GLY A 90 -24.22 22.79 24.09
CA GLY A 90 -24.83 23.23 25.34
C GLY A 90 -26.25 23.75 25.15
N LYS A 91 -27.13 23.54 26.15
CA LYS A 91 -28.17 24.49 26.61
C LYS A 91 -28.99 23.88 27.75
N GLY A 92 -29.24 24.68 28.79
CA GLY A 92 -30.35 24.47 29.75
C GLY A 92 -29.89 24.34 31.19
N ARG A 93 -29.54 25.46 31.85
CA ARG A 93 -30.42 26.14 32.83
C ARG A 93 -30.61 25.27 34.09
N LYS A 94 -29.82 25.51 35.14
CA LYS A 94 -30.11 26.52 36.19
C LYS A 94 -31.43 26.22 36.90
N ARG A 95 -31.36 25.52 38.04
CA ARG A 95 -31.83 25.95 39.36
C ARG A 95 -31.65 24.82 40.37
#